data_AF-A0A382I7H0-F1
#
_entry.id   AF-A0A382I7H0-F1
#
_cell.length_a   1.000
_cell.length_b   1.000
_cell.length_c   1.000
_cell.angle_alpha   90.00
_cell.angle_beta   90.00
_cell.angle_gamma   90.00
#
_symmetry.space_group_name_H-M   'P 1'
#
loop_
_entity.id
_entity.type
_entity.pdbx_description
1 polymer ?
#
loop_
_entity_poly.entity_id
_entity_poly.type
_entity_poly.pdbx_seq_one_letter_code
_entity_poly.pdbx_strand_id
1 'polypeptide(L)'
;MSKNKTIDKALVFLVLDAMDAPHSGRILRLRLQSAASTSIRSLKGSEMKAISPGGRECRLRIEGFALFGGKPSDERLQRTGRLDVHIEELDDGGPVGLRWQVTPA
;
A
#
# COMPACT_ATOMS: atom_id res chain seq x y z
N MET A 1 4.14 37.15 4.30
CA MET A 1 5.27 36.20 4.35
C MET A 1 4.71 34.80 4.12
N SER A 2 4.84 34.31 2.89
CA SER A 2 4.25 33.03 2.46
C SER A 2 5.02 31.87 3.07
N LYS A 3 4.33 31.02 3.86
CA LYS A 3 4.86 29.70 4.22
C LYS A 3 4.71 28.81 2.99
N ASN A 4 5.82 28.60 2.28
CA ASN A 4 5.92 27.62 1.22
C ASN A 4 5.69 26.25 1.86
N LYS A 5 4.46 25.73 1.76
CA LYS A 5 4.09 24.41 2.25
C LYS A 5 4.85 23.42 1.39
N THR A 6 5.96 22.90 1.92
CA THR A 6 6.65 21.73 1.38
C THR A 6 5.57 20.74 0.98
N ILE A 7 5.50 20.40 -0.31
CA ILE A 7 4.62 19.31 -0.75
C ILE A 7 5.28 18.07 -0.15
N ASP A 8 4.86 17.72 1.07
CA ASP A 8 5.18 16.44 1.68
C ASP A 8 4.76 15.41 0.65
N LYS A 9 5.73 14.75 0.03
CA LYS A 9 5.49 13.76 -1.01
C LYS A 9 4.50 12.75 -0.47
N ALA A 10 3.29 12.70 -1.01
CA ALA A 10 2.30 11.73 -0.56
C ALA A 10 2.86 10.30 -0.72
N LEU A 11 2.57 9.44 0.24
CA LEU A 11 2.93 8.03 0.16
C LEU A 11 2.06 7.37 -0.92
N VAL A 12 2.70 6.88 -1.99
CA VAL A 12 2.01 6.23 -3.11
C VAL A 12 2.70 4.91 -3.42
N PHE A 13 1.92 3.84 -3.44
CA PHE A 13 2.33 2.53 -3.92
C PHE A 13 1.63 2.17 -5.22
N LEU A 14 2.30 1.37 -6.05
CA LEU A 14 1.72 0.69 -7.19
C LEU A 14 1.62 -0.81 -6.89
N VAL A 15 0.46 -1.41 -7.15
CA VAL A 15 0.26 -2.86 -7.05
C VAL A 15 0.93 -3.55 -8.24
N LEU A 16 1.87 -4.45 -7.94
CA LEU A 16 2.59 -5.26 -8.92
C LEU A 16 1.97 -6.64 -9.09
N ASP A 17 1.35 -7.14 -8.03
CA ASP A 17 0.78 -8.46 -7.93
C ASP A 17 -0.30 -8.46 -6.85
N ALA A 18 -1.34 -9.25 -7.04
CA ALA A 18 -2.45 -9.39 -6.12
C ALA A 18 -2.93 -10.85 -6.12
N MET A 19 -2.91 -11.48 -4.97
CA MET A 19 -3.24 -12.90 -4.81
C MET A 19 -4.11 -13.11 -3.58
N ASP A 20 -4.95 -14.13 -3.62
CA ASP A 20 -5.80 -14.45 -2.48
C ASP A 20 -4.95 -15.04 -1.34
N ALA A 21 -5.21 -14.60 -0.12
CA ALA A 21 -4.52 -15.14 1.04
C ALA A 21 -5.16 -16.49 1.45
N PRO A 22 -4.42 -17.39 2.12
CA PRO A 22 -4.90 -18.74 2.44
C PRO A 22 -6.18 -18.84 3.29
N HIS A 23 -6.54 -17.78 4.01
CA HIS A 23 -7.70 -17.77 4.92
C HIS A 23 -8.71 -16.69 4.57
N SER A 24 -8.28 -15.42 4.53
CA SER A 24 -9.15 -14.28 4.22
C SER A 24 -8.33 -13.13 3.67
N GLY A 25 -8.98 -12.25 2.90
CA GLY A 25 -8.34 -11.07 2.32
C GLY A 25 -7.34 -11.42 1.21
N ARG A 26 -6.44 -10.48 0.90
CA ARG A 26 -5.51 -10.59 -0.23
C ARG A 26 -4.10 -10.18 0.15
N ILE A 27 -3.13 -10.76 -0.53
CA ILE A 27 -1.74 -10.33 -0.46
C ILE A 27 -1.45 -9.43 -1.67
N LEU A 28 -0.95 -8.24 -1.41
CA LEU A 28 -0.50 -7.31 -2.44
C LEU A 28 1.02 -7.20 -2.41
N ARG A 29 1.65 -7.31 -3.58
CA ARG A 29 3.05 -6.91 -3.76
C ARG A 29 3.10 -5.49 -4.26
N LEU A 30 3.67 -4.60 -3.46
CA LEU A 30 3.65 -3.16 -3.71
C LEU A 30 5.02 -2.65 -4.17
N ARG A 31 4.99 -1.63 -5.03
CA ARG A 31 6.14 -0.79 -5.37
C ARG A 31 5.92 0.63 -4.91
N LEU A 32 6.80 1.12 -4.05
CA LEU A 32 6.85 2.52 -3.66
C LEU A 32 7.14 3.40 -4.88
N GLN A 33 6.26 4.36 -5.16
CA GLN A 33 6.41 5.38 -6.20
C GLN A 33 6.85 6.72 -5.61
N SER A 34 6.31 7.05 -4.44
CA SER A 34 6.60 8.26 -3.70
C SER A 34 6.48 7.94 -2.22
N ALA A 35 7.45 8.40 -1.42
CA ALA A 35 7.45 8.21 0.03
C ALA A 35 7.36 9.56 0.73
N ALA A 36 6.35 9.71 1.57
CA ALA A 36 6.47 10.54 2.76
C ALA A 36 7.46 9.85 3.73
N SER A 37 7.94 10.56 4.76
CA SER A 37 8.75 9.98 5.84
C SER A 37 7.94 9.01 6.72
N THR A 38 7.40 7.95 6.13
CA THR A 38 6.49 6.99 6.76
C THR A 38 7.24 5.71 7.04
N SER A 39 7.29 5.32 8.32
CA SER A 39 7.77 3.99 8.71
C SER A 39 6.72 2.94 8.33
N ILE A 40 7.16 1.79 7.82
CA ILE A 40 6.28 0.67 7.52
C ILE A 40 5.46 0.26 8.74
N ARG A 41 5.97 0.45 9.96
CA ARG A 41 5.25 0.07 11.18
C ARG A 41 3.92 0.82 11.30
N SER A 42 3.86 2.05 10.84
CA SER A 42 2.64 2.87 10.84
C SER A 42 1.58 2.41 9.83
N LEU A 43 1.97 1.59 8.84
CA LEU A 43 1.05 1.05 7.85
C LEU A 43 0.25 -0.14 8.39
N LYS A 44 0.74 -0.83 9.43
CA LYS A 44 -0.01 -1.96 9.98
C LYS A 44 -1.25 -1.43 10.72
N GLY A 45 -2.42 -1.93 10.33
CA GLY A 45 -3.73 -1.52 10.83
C GLY A 45 -4.29 -0.25 10.17
N SER A 46 -3.53 0.41 9.27
CA SER A 46 -4.00 1.62 8.63
C SER A 46 -4.98 1.32 7.51
N GLU A 47 -5.98 2.19 7.36
CA GLU A 47 -6.86 2.20 6.18
C GLU A 47 -6.18 2.92 5.02
N MET A 48 -6.36 2.35 3.84
CA MET A 48 -5.80 2.85 2.60
C MET A 48 -6.90 2.96 1.57
N LYS A 49 -6.68 3.86 0.62
CA LYS A 49 -7.47 4.00 -0.58
C LYS A 49 -6.71 3.39 -1.75
N ALA A 50 -7.38 2.53 -2.51
CA ALA A 50 -6.86 1.95 -3.74
C ALA A 50 -7.66 2.47 -4.95
N ILE A 51 -6.96 2.91 -5.99
CA ILE A 51 -7.58 3.41 -7.23
C ILE A 51 -7.09 2.57 -8.40
N SER A 52 -8.02 1.98 -9.14
CA SER A 52 -7.75 1.20 -10.34
C SER A 52 -7.29 2.07 -11.51
N PRO A 53 -6.65 1.49 -12.54
CA PRO A 53 -6.37 2.21 -13.78
C PRO A 53 -7.63 2.79 -14.47
N GLY A 54 -8.81 2.22 -14.21
CA GLY A 54 -10.09 2.68 -14.74
C GLY A 54 -10.84 3.65 -13.82
N GLY A 55 -10.24 4.10 -12.71
CA GLY A 55 -10.84 5.07 -11.79
C GLY A 55 -11.77 4.49 -10.71
N ARG A 56 -12.03 3.17 -10.72
CA ARG A 56 -12.70 2.49 -9.58
C ARG A 56 -11.88 2.64 -8.31
N GLU A 57 -12.56 2.93 -7.21
CA GLU A 57 -11.96 3.07 -5.88
C GLU A 57 -12.34 1.87 -4.99
N CYS A 58 -11.45 1.51 -4.07
CA CYS A 58 -11.68 0.51 -3.02
C CYS A 58 -11.00 0.96 -1.74
N ARG A 59 -11.67 0.84 -0.59
CA ARG A 59 -11.03 1.00 0.73
C ARG A 59 -10.54 -0.34 1.22
N LEU A 60 -9.36 -0.35 1.82
CA LEU A 60 -8.75 -1.55 2.37
C LEU A 60 -8.05 -1.24 3.69
N ARG A 61 -7.88 -2.25 4.54
CA ARG A 61 -7.03 -2.20 5.73
C ARG A 61 -5.80 -3.07 5.53
N ILE A 62 -4.64 -2.59 5.94
CA ILE A 62 -3.43 -3.43 5.99
C ILE A 62 -3.43 -4.21 7.30
N GLU A 63 -3.70 -5.51 7.26
CA GLU A 63 -3.69 -6.39 8.44
C GLU A 63 -2.26 -6.69 8.90
N GLY A 64 -1.33 -6.76 7.96
CA GLY A 64 0.07 -7.06 8.26
C GLY A 64 0.95 -7.10 7.03
N PHE A 65 2.16 -7.60 7.24
CA PHE A 65 3.15 -7.75 6.18
C PHE A 65 3.30 -9.22 5.82
N ALA A 66 3.29 -9.51 4.52
CA ALA A 66 3.56 -10.84 4.04
C ALA A 66 5.08 -11.09 4.04
N LEU A 67 5.51 -12.28 4.46
CA LEU A 67 6.94 -12.61 4.61
C LEU A 67 7.58 -13.22 3.36
N PHE A 68 6.82 -13.39 2.26
CA PHE A 68 7.30 -14.04 1.03
C PHE A 68 8.53 -13.36 0.44
N GLY A 69 8.63 -12.03 0.53
CA GLY A 69 9.78 -11.25 0.07
C GLY A 69 10.93 -11.14 1.09
N GLY A 70 10.84 -11.82 2.24
CA GLY A 70 11.74 -11.67 3.38
C GLY A 70 11.21 -10.69 4.45
N LYS A 71 11.99 -10.51 5.52
CA LYS A 71 11.57 -9.68 6.67
C LYS A 71 11.34 -8.22 6.24
N PRO A 72 10.14 -7.65 6.47
CA PRO A 72 9.86 -6.27 6.16
C PRO A 72 10.62 -5.34 7.13
N SER A 73 11.24 -4.30 6.60
CA SER A 73 11.88 -3.22 7.36
C SER A 73 11.89 -1.92 6.56
N ASP A 74 12.01 -0.78 7.25
CA ASP A 74 12.18 0.53 6.61
C ASP A 74 13.42 0.55 5.71
N GLU A 75 14.53 -0.03 6.17
CA GLU A 75 15.76 -0.18 5.39
C GLU A 75 15.54 -0.98 4.11
N ARG A 76 14.82 -2.11 4.17
CA ARG A 76 14.51 -2.92 2.98
C ARG A 76 13.60 -2.15 2.02
N LEU A 77 12.59 -1.44 2.53
CA LEU A 77 11.72 -0.61 1.71
C LEU A 77 12.52 0.50 1.02
N GLN A 78 13.42 1.18 1.72
CA GLN A 78 14.26 2.22 1.13
C GLN A 78 15.20 1.66 0.06
N ARG A 79 15.80 0.49 0.30
CA ARG A 79 16.74 -0.14 -0.63
C ARG A 79 16.08 -0.72 -1.88
N THR A 80 14.87 -1.26 -1.75
CA THR A 80 14.23 -2.04 -2.83
C THR A 80 12.98 -1.38 -3.41
N GLY A 81 12.36 -0.47 -2.68
CA GLY A 81 11.04 0.08 -2.99
C GLY A 81 9.92 -0.96 -2.95
N ARG A 82 10.14 -2.16 -2.38
CA ARG A 82 9.15 -3.24 -2.36
C ARG A 82 8.60 -3.48 -0.96
N LEU A 83 7.29 -3.70 -0.88
CA LEU A 83 6.60 -4.08 0.35
C LEU A 83 5.48 -5.06 0.01
N ASP A 84 5.43 -6.18 0.72
CA ASP A 84 4.35 -7.15 0.57
C ASP A 84 3.43 -7.04 1.79
N VAL A 85 2.14 -6.84 1.56
CA VAL A 85 1.14 -6.63 2.61
C VAL A 85 0.00 -7.62 2.49
N HIS A 86 -0.57 -8.00 3.63
CA HIS A 86 -1.86 -8.67 3.72
C HIS A 86 -2.93 -7.62 4.01
N ILE A 87 -4.00 -7.63 3.25
CA ILE A 87 -5.07 -6.66 3.32
C ILE A 87 -6.45 -7.31 3.44
N GLU A 88 -7.36 -6.58 4.06
CA GLU A 88 -8.80 -6.81 4.00
C GLU A 88 -9.45 -5.68 3.18
N GLU A 89 -10.33 -6.03 2.24
CA GLU A 89 -11.12 -5.06 1.47
C GLU A 89 -12.35 -4.68 2.31
N LEU A 90 -12.55 -3.39 2.55
CA LEU A 90 -13.57 -2.88 3.48
C LEU A 90 -14.88 -2.50 2.79
N ASP A 91 -14.90 -2.49 1.46
CA ASP A 91 -16.06 -2.16 0.64
C ASP A 91 -16.12 -3.01 -0.64
N ASP A 92 -17.25 -2.94 -1.33
CA ASP A 92 -17.51 -3.67 -2.58
C ASP A 92 -16.77 -3.07 -3.80
N GLY A 93 -15.83 -2.15 -3.58
CA GLY A 93 -15.00 -1.53 -4.62
C GLY A 93 -13.94 -2.46 -5.22
N GLY A 94 -13.67 -3.58 -4.54
CA GLY A 94 -12.71 -4.60 -4.94
C GLY A 94 -13.13 -5.48 -6.12
N PRO A 95 -12.33 -6.51 -6.46
CA PRO A 95 -11.08 -6.86 -5.81
C PRO A 95 -9.88 -6.03 -6.34
N VAL A 96 -8.96 -5.64 -5.46
CA VAL A 96 -7.79 -4.79 -5.79
C VAL A 96 -6.84 -5.52 -6.74
N GLY A 97 -6.57 -4.94 -7.91
CA GLY A 97 -5.85 -5.61 -8.98
C GLY A 97 -4.46 -5.05 -9.29
N LEU A 98 -3.85 -5.63 -10.32
CA LEU A 98 -2.61 -5.14 -10.90
C LEU A 98 -2.72 -3.67 -11.31
N ARG A 99 -1.63 -2.92 -11.10
CA ARG A 99 -1.48 -1.50 -11.46
C ARG A 99 -2.40 -0.53 -10.72
N TRP A 100 -3.13 -0.98 -9.71
CA TRP A 100 -3.83 -0.08 -8.82
C TRP A 100 -2.83 0.78 -8.03
N GLN A 101 -3.20 2.02 -7.74
CA GLN A 101 -2.45 2.90 -6.86
C GLN A 101 -3.02 2.80 -5.45
N VAL A 102 -2.16 2.69 -4.45
CA VAL A 102 -2.57 2.62 -3.03
C VAL A 102 -1.95 3.78 -2.27
N THR A 103 -2.79 4.54 -1.58
CA THR A 103 -2.40 5.70 -0.77
C THR A 103 -3.08 5.62 0.60
N PRO A 104 -2.54 6.27 1.64
CA PRO A 104 -3.30 6.47 2.89
C PRO A 104 -4.69 7.07 2.58
N ALA A 105 -5.71 6.60 3.29
CA ALA A 105 -7.08 7.10 3.19
C ALA A 105 -7.23 8.52 3.78
#